data_AF-A0A957T1D9-F1
#
_entry.id   AF-A0A957T1D9-F1
#
_cell.length_a   1.000
_cell.length_b   1.000
_cell.length_c   1.000
_cell.angle_alpha   90.00
_cell.angle_beta   90.00
_cell.angle_gamma   90.00
#
_symmetry.space_group_name_H-M   'P 1'
#
loop_
_entity.id
_entity.type
_entity.pdbx_description
1 polymer ?
#
loop_
_entity_poly.entity_id
_entity_poly.type
_entity_poly.pdbx_seq_one_letter_code
_entity_poly.pdbx_strand_id
1 'polypeptide(L)'
;MATEAGVRIGFDVLPVAAIENMVGLAGNGSPLRDLLVDSYGVASDGMLNQLIRATALGKNPRVTARAMVREGLSQSLNRMMVTARTEQLRVYRESSRMAYQASGVVEKHRRLATRDSRTCPACLMLDGEEMELDQPLREHPQGRCTTIPVVTGLPTVEWEKGPDWFRRQPPDVQRSILGKGRYDAWAAGQFDLDQLVSVRQDSTWGDSVQPTPLRDLLGGSATPITIRRSAPATPIAPVVPIQRQPKGTPVANALQVPESGKYRAQYQAAIDAIAEVHGDGKLPEIPIKTKSDMDSFGYYAHYSDGTPQEIAIRGTGDHMELTLAHEIGHFLDHQGIAAPSHFASVDSDVMQEWRNAVMQSEAVKDLQAKLADPVSYEREIEYQGRRFIASPDPLYL
;
A
#
# COMPACT_ATOMS: atom_id res chain seq x y z
N MET A 1 40.68 -0.04 12.28
CA MET A 1 39.89 -1.25 11.96
C MET A 1 38.71 -0.79 11.14
N ALA A 2 38.66 -1.17 9.86
CA ALA A 2 37.58 -0.78 8.97
C ALA A 2 36.32 -1.56 9.38
N THR A 3 35.27 -0.86 9.78
CA THR A 3 33.92 -1.41 9.94
C THR A 3 33.43 -1.87 8.57
N GLU A 4 33.33 -3.18 8.37
CA GLU A 4 32.78 -3.78 7.16
C GLU A 4 31.33 -3.34 6.93
N ALA A 5 30.96 -3.19 5.65
CA ALA A 5 29.62 -2.79 5.22
C ALA A 5 28.58 -3.84 5.64
N GLY A 6 27.51 -3.40 6.30
CA GLY A 6 26.43 -4.29 6.73
C GLY A 6 25.71 -4.95 5.56
N VAL A 7 25.41 -6.24 5.71
CA VAL A 7 24.59 -7.01 4.79
C VAL A 7 23.14 -6.54 4.98
N ARG A 8 22.55 -6.01 3.90
CA ARG A 8 21.14 -5.66 3.85
C ARG A 8 20.39 -6.83 3.23
N ILE A 9 19.31 -7.26 3.87
CA ILE A 9 18.45 -8.30 3.32
C ILE A 9 17.19 -7.65 2.78
N GLY A 10 16.89 -7.91 1.51
CA GLY A 10 15.54 -7.83 0.98
C GLY A 10 14.99 -9.25 0.90
N PHE A 11 13.76 -9.46 1.38
CA PHE A 11 13.05 -10.70 1.13
C PHE A 11 12.49 -10.64 -0.30
N ASP A 12 13.30 -11.04 -1.27
CA ASP A 12 12.84 -11.19 -2.66
C ASP A 12 12.09 -12.52 -2.82
N VAL A 13 11.07 -12.78 -1.99
CA VAL A 13 10.03 -13.71 -2.42
C VAL A 13 9.17 -12.94 -3.40
N LEU A 14 9.41 -13.24 -4.68
CA LEU A 14 8.67 -12.69 -5.80
C LEU A 14 7.16 -12.84 -5.48
N PRO A 15 6.39 -11.75 -5.32
CA PRO A 15 4.96 -11.85 -5.00
C PRO A 15 4.24 -12.28 -6.26
N VAL A 16 4.21 -13.59 -6.52
CA VAL A 16 3.94 -14.05 -7.89
C VAL A 16 2.52 -13.84 -8.34
N ALA A 17 1.54 -13.97 -7.44
CA ALA A 17 0.19 -13.52 -7.74
C ALA A 17 0.14 -12.02 -8.11
N ALA A 18 0.99 -11.17 -7.50
CA ALA A 18 1.09 -9.76 -7.87
C ALA A 18 1.77 -9.59 -9.23
N ILE A 19 2.84 -10.33 -9.50
CA ILE A 19 3.57 -10.23 -10.77
C ILE A 19 2.75 -10.75 -11.94
N GLU A 20 2.04 -11.85 -11.77
CA GLU A 20 1.11 -12.37 -12.78
C GLU A 20 -0.05 -11.42 -13.05
N ASN A 21 -0.63 -10.83 -11.99
CA ASN A 21 -1.66 -9.81 -12.14
C ASN A 21 -1.11 -8.57 -12.87
N MET A 22 0.12 -8.16 -12.59
CA MET A 22 0.77 -7.05 -13.29
C MET A 22 1.06 -7.39 -14.76
N VAL A 23 1.57 -8.59 -15.04
CA VAL A 23 1.81 -9.08 -16.41
C VAL A 23 0.50 -9.13 -17.20
N GLY A 24 -0.59 -9.64 -16.60
CA GLY A 24 -1.92 -9.63 -17.20
C GLY A 24 -2.43 -8.21 -17.47
N LEU A 25 -2.27 -7.30 -16.50
CA LEU A 25 -2.65 -5.89 -16.64
C LEU A 25 -1.82 -5.15 -17.67
N ALA A 26 -0.55 -5.52 -17.87
CA ALA A 26 0.39 -4.86 -18.78
C ALA A 26 0.47 -5.55 -20.16
N GLY A 27 -0.27 -6.64 -20.36
CA GLY A 27 -0.24 -7.46 -21.59
C GLY A 27 -0.67 -6.70 -22.86
N ASN A 28 -0.48 -7.34 -24.01
CA ASN A 28 -0.80 -6.77 -25.32
C ASN A 28 -2.30 -6.45 -25.44
N GLY A 29 -2.64 -5.20 -25.80
CA GLY A 29 -4.02 -4.72 -25.95
C GLY A 29 -4.70 -4.31 -24.63
N SER A 30 -4.00 -4.41 -23.50
CA SER A 30 -4.53 -4.00 -22.20
C SER A 30 -4.70 -2.47 -22.11
N PRO A 31 -5.70 -1.99 -21.33
CA PRO A 31 -5.88 -0.56 -21.10
C PRO A 31 -4.64 0.14 -20.52
N LEU A 32 -3.86 -0.56 -19.70
CA LEU A 32 -2.62 -0.02 -19.13
C LEU A 32 -1.53 0.14 -20.18
N ARG A 33 -1.36 -0.82 -21.08
CA ARG A 33 -0.40 -0.69 -22.16
C ARG A 33 -0.78 0.44 -23.12
N ASP A 34 -2.04 0.52 -23.52
CA ASP A 34 -2.55 1.60 -24.38
C ASP A 34 -2.32 2.97 -23.73
N LEU A 35 -2.63 3.07 -22.42
CA LEU A 35 -2.39 4.27 -21.62
C LEU A 35 -0.91 4.69 -21.63
N LEU A 36 0.02 3.74 -21.50
CA LEU A 36 1.46 4.01 -21.51
C LEU A 36 1.94 4.42 -22.90
N VAL A 37 1.54 3.72 -23.97
CA VAL A 37 1.92 4.02 -25.36
C VAL A 37 1.46 5.43 -25.75
N ASP A 38 0.19 5.76 -25.48
CA ASP A 38 -0.37 7.10 -25.75
C ASP A 38 0.38 8.20 -24.98
N SER A 39 0.75 7.92 -23.73
CA SER A 39 1.45 8.88 -22.88
C SER A 39 2.84 9.24 -23.41
N TYR A 40 3.51 8.32 -24.12
CA TYR A 40 4.82 8.53 -24.74
C TYR A 40 4.74 9.18 -26.12
N GLY A 41 3.79 8.78 -26.98
CA GLY A 41 3.63 9.36 -28.31
C GLY A 41 3.37 10.87 -28.26
N VAL A 42 2.41 11.28 -27.42
CA VAL A 42 2.04 12.69 -27.23
C VAL A 42 3.19 13.51 -26.60
N ALA A 43 3.99 12.91 -25.71
CA ALA A 43 5.15 13.56 -25.10
C ALA A 43 6.24 13.88 -26.13
N SER A 44 6.53 12.89 -26.97
CA SER A 44 7.62 12.92 -27.94
C SER A 44 7.35 13.98 -29.01
N ASP A 45 6.15 13.97 -29.59
CA ASP A 45 5.74 14.91 -30.62
C ASP A 45 5.69 16.35 -30.08
N GLY A 46 5.16 16.55 -28.87
CA GLY A 46 5.11 17.87 -28.24
C GLY A 46 6.50 18.43 -27.95
N MET A 47 7.42 17.62 -27.43
CA MET A 47 8.81 18.02 -27.18
C MET A 47 9.58 18.29 -28.47
N LEU A 48 9.41 17.45 -29.49
CA LEU A 48 10.04 17.65 -30.81
C LEU A 48 9.55 18.95 -31.47
N ASN A 49 8.25 19.22 -31.45
CA ASN A 49 7.69 20.46 -31.99
C ASN A 49 8.23 21.70 -31.25
N GLN A 50 8.38 21.63 -29.92
CA GLN A 50 9.01 22.72 -29.16
C GLN A 50 10.50 22.86 -29.44
N LEU A 51 11.26 21.77 -29.60
CA LEU A 51 12.67 21.83 -30.01
C LEU A 51 12.81 22.47 -31.39
N ILE A 52 11.99 22.05 -32.36
CA ILE A 52 11.98 22.60 -33.73
C ILE A 52 11.68 24.11 -33.68
N ARG A 53 10.60 24.51 -32.99
CA ARG A 53 10.20 25.92 -32.86
C ARG A 53 11.26 26.76 -32.14
N ALA A 54 11.79 26.28 -31.03
CA ALA A 54 12.78 27.01 -30.25
C ALA A 54 14.12 27.15 -30.97
N THR A 55 14.52 26.14 -31.76
CA THR A 55 15.70 26.18 -32.62
C THR A 55 15.51 27.19 -33.74
N ALA A 56 14.35 27.16 -34.42
CA ALA A 56 14.02 28.14 -35.48
C ALA A 56 13.99 29.59 -34.96
N LEU A 57 13.63 29.80 -33.69
CA LEU A 57 13.57 31.11 -33.04
C LEU A 57 14.85 31.49 -32.27
N GLY A 58 15.91 30.68 -32.33
CA GLY A 58 17.19 30.94 -31.64
C GLY A 58 17.06 31.04 -30.11
N LYS A 59 16.11 30.34 -29.50
CA LYS A 59 15.85 30.42 -28.05
C LYS A 59 16.94 29.69 -27.25
N ASN A 60 17.34 30.29 -26.13
CA ASN A 60 18.26 29.66 -25.18
C ASN A 60 17.67 28.31 -24.68
N PRO A 61 18.46 27.21 -24.66
CA PRO A 61 17.97 25.88 -24.27
C PRO A 61 17.30 25.81 -22.89
N ARG A 62 17.73 26.63 -21.90
CA ARG A 62 17.09 26.68 -20.58
C ARG A 62 15.71 27.34 -20.62
N VAL A 63 15.50 28.28 -21.55
CA VAL A 63 14.18 28.89 -21.80
C VAL A 63 13.27 27.90 -22.51
N THR A 64 13.80 27.16 -23.49
CA THR A 64 13.09 26.07 -24.18
C THR A 64 12.62 24.99 -23.21
N ALA A 65 13.51 24.49 -22.34
CA ALA A 65 13.15 23.49 -21.33
C ALA A 65 12.09 24.01 -20.35
N ARG A 66 12.16 25.28 -19.92
CA ARG A 66 11.12 25.89 -19.07
C ARG A 66 9.79 26.04 -19.80
N ALA A 67 9.81 26.38 -21.10
CA ALA A 67 8.62 26.47 -21.91
C ALA A 67 7.96 25.09 -22.05
N MET A 68 8.73 24.04 -22.30
CA MET A 68 8.23 22.66 -22.33
C MET A 68 7.56 22.24 -21.02
N VAL A 69 8.17 22.55 -19.88
CA VAL A 69 7.56 22.29 -18.57
C VAL A 69 6.24 23.07 -18.38
N ARG A 70 6.21 24.37 -18.74
CA ARG A 70 5.01 25.22 -18.64
C ARG A 70 3.88 24.77 -19.58
N GLU A 71 4.23 24.32 -20.78
CA GLU A 71 3.29 23.82 -21.79
C GLU A 71 2.79 22.40 -21.47
N GLY A 72 3.16 21.86 -20.31
CA GLY A 72 2.67 20.57 -19.84
C GLY A 72 3.35 19.38 -20.50
N LEU A 73 4.45 19.56 -21.24
CA LEU A 73 5.18 18.45 -21.87
C LEU A 73 5.89 17.56 -20.84
N SER A 74 6.02 18.02 -19.59
CA SER A 74 6.41 17.18 -18.44
C SER A 74 5.27 16.36 -17.83
N GLN A 75 4.02 16.56 -18.28
CA GLN A 75 2.87 15.80 -17.78
C GLN A 75 2.98 14.31 -18.07
N SER A 76 3.67 13.90 -19.14
CA SER A 76 3.90 12.49 -19.42
C SER A 76 4.74 11.82 -18.32
N LEU A 77 5.75 12.50 -17.77
CA LEU A 77 6.48 12.00 -16.60
C LEU A 77 5.60 11.91 -15.37
N ASN A 78 4.83 12.96 -15.07
CA ASN A 78 3.91 12.95 -13.94
C ASN A 78 2.85 11.82 -14.07
N ARG A 79 2.32 11.62 -15.28
CA ARG A 79 1.39 10.54 -15.61
C ARG A 79 2.03 9.17 -15.43
N MET A 80 3.26 8.97 -15.89
CA MET A 80 4.02 7.74 -15.65
C MET A 80 4.20 7.45 -14.16
N MET A 81 4.57 8.45 -13.36
CA MET A 81 4.73 8.28 -11.90
C MET A 81 3.41 7.92 -11.21
N VAL A 82 2.31 8.60 -11.59
CA VAL A 82 0.96 8.32 -11.07
C VAL A 82 0.50 6.92 -11.47
N THR A 83 0.68 6.54 -12.73
CA THR A 83 0.34 5.21 -13.25
C THR A 83 1.15 4.13 -12.53
N ALA A 84 2.47 4.27 -12.45
CA ALA A 84 3.33 3.29 -11.78
C ALA A 84 2.91 3.05 -10.33
N ARG A 85 2.71 4.12 -9.54
CA ARG A 85 2.25 3.99 -8.15
C ARG A 85 0.85 3.37 -8.07
N THR A 86 -0.08 3.81 -8.93
CA THR A 86 -1.47 3.36 -8.89
C THR A 86 -1.58 1.89 -9.23
N GLU A 87 -0.95 1.45 -10.31
CA GLU A 87 -1.10 0.07 -10.79
C GLU A 87 -0.32 -0.91 -9.92
N GLN A 88 0.87 -0.57 -9.42
CA GLN A 88 1.56 -1.44 -8.45
C GLN A 88 0.71 -1.66 -7.19
N LEU A 89 0.15 -0.58 -6.62
CA LEU A 89 -0.68 -0.71 -5.42
C LEU A 89 -2.02 -1.41 -5.70
N ARG A 90 -2.63 -1.20 -6.89
CA ARG A 90 -3.82 -1.93 -7.31
C ARG A 90 -3.54 -3.43 -7.30
N VAL A 91 -2.44 -3.84 -7.93
CA VAL A 91 -2.02 -5.23 -8.02
C VAL A 91 -1.85 -5.85 -6.63
N TYR A 92 -1.12 -5.21 -5.72
CA TYR A 92 -0.94 -5.75 -4.37
C TYR A 92 -2.24 -5.91 -3.60
N ARG A 93 -3.14 -4.92 -3.69
CA ARG A 93 -4.46 -5.00 -3.04
C ARG A 93 -5.30 -6.13 -3.62
N GLU A 94 -5.27 -6.30 -4.93
CA GLU A 94 -6.03 -7.32 -5.62
C GLU A 94 -5.50 -8.72 -5.30
N SER A 95 -4.19 -8.93 -5.32
CA SER A 95 -3.58 -10.19 -4.91
C SER A 95 -3.87 -10.52 -3.44
N SER A 96 -3.90 -9.51 -2.56
CA SER A 96 -4.31 -9.69 -1.16
C SER A 96 -5.77 -10.13 -1.04
N ARG A 97 -6.68 -9.52 -1.82
CA ARG A 97 -8.10 -9.90 -1.87
C ARG A 97 -8.28 -11.33 -2.39
N MET A 98 -7.56 -11.71 -3.45
CA MET A 98 -7.58 -13.07 -3.98
C MET A 98 -7.08 -14.09 -2.95
N ALA A 99 -6.03 -13.74 -2.18
CA ALA A 99 -5.55 -14.58 -1.09
C ALA A 99 -6.58 -14.72 0.04
N TYR A 100 -7.28 -13.63 0.40
CA TYR A 100 -8.40 -13.69 1.35
C TYR A 100 -9.50 -14.64 0.86
N GLN A 101 -9.87 -14.52 -0.42
CA GLN A 101 -10.89 -15.37 -1.04
C GLN A 101 -10.48 -16.85 -1.07
N ALA A 102 -9.23 -17.15 -1.42
CA ALA A 102 -8.71 -18.50 -1.47
C ALA A 102 -8.54 -19.15 -0.08
N SER A 103 -8.33 -18.34 0.97
CA SER A 103 -8.06 -18.84 2.32
C SER A 103 -9.21 -19.63 2.95
N GLY A 104 -10.46 -19.35 2.55
CA GLY A 104 -11.66 -19.93 3.15
C GLY A 104 -11.95 -19.52 4.60
N VAL A 105 -11.12 -18.68 5.21
CA VAL A 105 -11.27 -18.22 6.61
C VAL A 105 -11.54 -16.72 6.74
N VAL A 106 -11.55 -15.98 5.63
CA VAL A 106 -11.92 -14.56 5.60
C VAL A 106 -13.35 -14.45 5.09
N GLU A 107 -14.19 -13.67 5.78
CA GLU A 107 -15.60 -13.46 5.39
C GLU A 107 -15.75 -12.25 4.47
N LYS A 108 -15.04 -11.17 4.82
CA LYS A 108 -15.10 -9.87 4.17
C LYS A 108 -13.77 -9.16 4.28
N HIS A 109 -13.63 -8.04 3.59
CA HIS A 109 -12.53 -7.12 3.80
C HIS A 109 -13.04 -5.70 4.06
N ARG A 110 -12.36 -4.98 4.94
CA ARG A 110 -12.71 -3.61 5.34
C ARG A 110 -11.72 -2.61 4.76
N ARG A 111 -12.21 -1.49 4.22
CA ARG A 111 -11.36 -0.39 3.77
C ARG A 111 -10.67 0.25 4.97
N LEU A 112 -9.35 0.38 4.88
CA LEU A 112 -8.53 1.17 5.81
C LEU A 112 -7.96 2.36 5.04
N ALA A 113 -8.41 3.57 5.37
CA ALA A 113 -7.85 4.80 4.80
C ALA A 113 -6.73 5.36 5.69
N THR A 114 -5.71 5.95 5.06
CA THR A 114 -4.77 6.80 5.80
C THR A 114 -5.52 8.00 6.39
N ARG A 115 -5.29 8.36 7.65
CA ARG A 115 -6.00 9.46 8.34
C ARG A 115 -5.05 10.65 8.53
N ASP A 116 -4.77 11.35 7.44
CA ASP A 116 -3.93 12.55 7.42
C ASP A 116 -4.57 13.65 6.55
N SER A 117 -3.97 14.84 6.54
CA SER A 117 -4.47 15.99 5.78
C SER A 117 -4.35 15.85 4.24
N ARG A 118 -3.69 14.78 3.75
CA ARG A 118 -3.54 14.48 2.31
C ARG A 118 -4.59 13.48 1.83
N THR A 119 -5.30 12.80 2.73
CA THR A 119 -6.37 11.88 2.36
C THR A 119 -7.60 12.66 1.91
N CYS A 120 -8.13 12.27 0.74
CA CYS A 120 -9.29 12.95 0.18
C CYS A 120 -10.54 12.72 1.06
N PRO A 121 -11.53 13.63 1.00
CA PRO A 121 -12.76 13.50 1.78
C PRO A 121 -13.48 12.17 1.54
N ALA A 122 -13.55 11.71 0.28
CA ALA A 122 -14.24 10.46 -0.04
C ALA A 122 -13.60 9.24 0.64
N CYS A 123 -12.27 9.13 0.64
CA CYS A 123 -11.55 8.05 1.29
C CYS A 123 -11.69 8.10 2.82
N LEU A 124 -11.67 9.30 3.43
CA LEU A 124 -11.97 9.44 4.85
C LEU A 124 -13.40 8.98 5.16
N MET A 125 -14.36 9.31 4.30
CA MET A 125 -15.75 8.90 4.52
C MET A 125 -15.99 7.42 4.26
N LEU A 126 -15.20 6.76 3.41
CA LEU A 126 -15.29 5.32 3.19
C LEU A 126 -14.48 4.49 4.19
N ASP A 127 -13.70 5.11 5.08
CA ASP A 127 -12.90 4.37 6.06
C ASP A 127 -13.79 3.48 6.96
N GLY A 128 -13.50 2.18 6.99
CA GLY A 128 -14.31 1.16 7.64
C GLY A 128 -15.42 0.53 6.78
N GLU A 129 -15.58 0.91 5.51
CA GLU A 129 -16.48 0.25 4.54
C GLU A 129 -16.18 -1.25 4.48
N GLU A 130 -17.20 -2.09 4.72
CA GLU A 130 -17.14 -3.54 4.49
C GLU A 130 -17.47 -3.88 3.04
N MET A 131 -16.63 -4.73 2.45
CA MET A 131 -16.78 -5.25 1.10
C MET A 131 -16.76 -6.78 1.14
N GLU A 132 -17.60 -7.40 0.32
CA GLU A 132 -17.58 -8.85 0.12
C GLU A 132 -16.31 -9.24 -0.63
N LEU A 133 -15.85 -10.48 -0.47
CA LEU A 133 -14.58 -10.93 -1.05
C LEU A 133 -14.54 -10.90 -2.58
N ASP A 134 -15.67 -10.86 -3.29
CA ASP A 134 -15.76 -10.72 -4.74
C ASP A 134 -15.70 -9.25 -5.22
N GLN A 135 -15.71 -8.29 -4.30
CA GLN A 135 -15.71 -6.86 -4.62
C GLN A 135 -14.30 -6.28 -4.51
N PRO A 136 -13.70 -5.82 -5.62
CA PRO A 136 -12.40 -5.14 -5.54
C PRO A 136 -12.53 -3.80 -4.80
N LEU A 137 -11.41 -3.34 -4.22
CA LEU A 137 -11.36 -2.01 -3.62
C LEU A 137 -11.55 -0.94 -4.70
N ARG A 138 -12.71 -0.27 -4.69
CA ARG A 138 -12.97 0.90 -5.53
C ARG A 138 -12.05 2.05 -5.11
N GLU A 139 -11.12 2.45 -5.97
CA GLU A 139 -10.09 3.42 -5.62
C GLU A 139 -9.78 4.36 -6.78
N HIS A 140 -9.30 5.56 -6.47
CA HIS A 140 -8.86 6.54 -7.46
C HIS A 140 -7.34 6.53 -7.65
N PRO A 141 -6.81 7.07 -8.76
CA PRO A 141 -5.37 7.26 -8.94
C PRO A 141 -4.75 8.02 -7.76
N GLN A 142 -3.58 7.59 -7.30
CA GLN A 142 -2.95 8.09 -6.07
C GLN A 142 -3.72 7.82 -4.77
N GLY A 143 -4.64 6.85 -4.77
CA GLY A 143 -5.36 6.40 -3.59
C GLY A 143 -4.44 5.94 -2.44
N ARG A 144 -4.89 6.23 -1.21
CA ARG A 144 -4.17 5.99 0.07
C ARG A 144 -4.90 4.98 0.96
N CYS A 145 -5.85 4.23 0.41
CA CYS A 145 -6.55 3.17 1.13
C CYS A 145 -5.87 1.81 0.91
N THR A 146 -6.08 0.90 1.84
CA THR A 146 -5.85 -0.54 1.67
C THR A 146 -7.05 -1.30 2.21
N THR A 147 -7.01 -2.62 2.18
CA THR A 147 -8.02 -3.48 2.78
C THR A 147 -7.41 -4.29 3.91
N ILE A 148 -8.21 -4.55 4.93
CA ILE A 148 -7.87 -5.49 6.01
C ILE A 148 -8.89 -6.62 6.05
N PRO A 149 -8.51 -7.85 6.39
CA PRO A 149 -9.43 -8.99 6.39
C PRO A 149 -10.31 -8.99 7.65
N VAL A 150 -11.54 -9.46 7.50
CA VAL A 150 -12.43 -9.86 8.60
C VAL A 150 -12.41 -11.38 8.66
N VAL A 151 -11.73 -11.94 9.66
CA VAL A 151 -11.45 -13.37 9.77
C VAL A 151 -12.52 -14.05 10.62
N THR A 152 -13.08 -15.16 10.12
CA THR A 152 -14.05 -15.98 10.86
C THR A 152 -13.49 -16.43 12.20
N GLY A 153 -14.27 -16.26 13.27
CA GLY A 153 -13.91 -16.72 14.61
C GLY A 153 -12.91 -15.82 15.36
N LEU A 154 -12.41 -14.75 14.76
CA LEU A 154 -11.60 -13.73 15.45
C LEU A 154 -12.39 -12.44 15.67
N PRO A 155 -12.12 -11.69 16.76
CA PRO A 155 -12.69 -10.36 16.94
C PRO A 155 -12.33 -9.47 15.74
N THR A 156 -13.32 -8.75 15.21
CA THR A 156 -13.08 -7.77 14.16
C THR A 156 -12.17 -6.67 14.69
N VAL A 157 -11.09 -6.37 13.96
CA VAL A 157 -10.16 -5.28 14.30
C VAL A 157 -10.92 -3.97 14.28
N GLU A 158 -10.84 -3.15 15.32
CA GLU A 158 -11.51 -1.84 15.38
C GLU A 158 -10.51 -0.68 15.45
N TRP A 159 -10.90 0.46 14.86
CA TRP A 159 -10.12 1.70 14.84
C TRP A 159 -11.04 2.91 14.72
N GLU A 160 -10.54 4.08 15.13
CA GLU A 160 -11.20 5.37 14.86
C GLU A 160 -11.34 5.58 13.34
N LYS A 161 -12.57 5.63 12.85
CA LYS A 161 -12.86 5.78 11.43
C LYS A 161 -12.64 7.21 10.96
N GLY A 162 -12.33 7.34 9.67
CA GLY A 162 -12.09 8.61 9.00
C GLY A 162 -13.13 9.71 9.23
N PRO A 163 -14.47 9.47 9.29
CA PRO A 163 -15.43 10.52 9.60
C PRO A 163 -15.26 11.09 11.01
N ASP A 164 -15.00 10.24 11.99
CA ASP A 164 -14.84 10.64 13.39
C ASP A 164 -13.49 11.33 13.60
N TRP A 165 -12.44 10.77 13.01
CA TRP A 165 -11.13 11.40 12.93
C TRP A 165 -11.21 12.81 12.32
N PHE A 166 -11.97 12.97 11.23
CA PHE A 166 -12.13 14.27 10.54
C PHE A 166 -12.85 15.29 11.43
N ARG A 167 -13.93 14.89 12.11
CA ARG A 167 -14.72 15.79 12.98
C ARG A 167 -13.90 16.36 14.15
N ARG A 168 -12.95 15.60 14.70
CA ARG A 168 -12.08 16.08 15.79
C ARG A 168 -10.93 16.98 15.33
N GLN A 169 -10.67 17.09 14.03
CA GLN A 169 -9.56 17.92 13.54
C GLN A 169 -9.84 19.41 13.75
N PRO A 170 -8.80 20.23 13.95
CA PRO A 170 -8.92 21.68 13.93
C PRO A 170 -9.58 22.22 12.65
N PRO A 171 -10.31 23.35 12.71
CA PRO A 171 -11.00 23.94 11.55
C PRO A 171 -10.13 24.20 10.32
N ASP A 172 -8.86 24.55 10.52
CA ASP A 172 -7.88 24.77 9.45
C ASP A 172 -7.54 23.46 8.74
N VAL A 173 -7.37 22.36 9.48
CA VAL A 173 -7.15 21.01 8.91
C VAL A 173 -8.40 20.55 8.16
N GLN A 174 -9.59 20.71 8.74
CA GLN A 174 -10.86 20.38 8.07
C GLN A 174 -11.04 21.15 6.77
N ARG A 175 -10.74 22.45 6.77
CA ARG A 175 -10.77 23.33 5.59
C ARG A 175 -9.72 22.95 4.55
N SER A 176 -8.54 22.50 4.98
CA SER A 176 -7.49 22.03 4.07
C SER A 176 -7.90 20.77 3.29
N ILE A 177 -8.66 19.87 3.95
CA ILE A 177 -9.14 18.61 3.38
C ILE A 177 -10.35 18.82 2.46
N LEU A 178 -11.38 19.54 2.93
CA LEU A 178 -12.60 19.78 2.15
C LEU A 178 -12.41 20.80 1.02
N GLY A 179 -11.45 21.70 1.19
CA GLY A 179 -11.36 22.94 0.44
C GLY A 179 -12.40 23.97 0.90
N LYS A 180 -12.15 25.24 0.57
CA LYS A 180 -12.96 26.38 1.06
C LYS A 180 -14.46 26.19 0.85
N GLY A 181 -14.88 25.87 -0.38
CA GLY A 181 -16.30 25.82 -0.74
C GLY A 181 -17.09 24.71 -0.02
N ARG A 182 -16.55 23.48 0.04
CA ARG A 182 -17.21 22.37 0.75
C ARG A 182 -17.20 22.58 2.25
N TYR A 183 -16.11 23.12 2.80
CA TYR A 183 -16.05 23.44 4.23
C TYR A 183 -17.12 24.47 4.61
N ASP A 184 -17.23 25.57 3.87
CA ASP A 184 -18.20 26.63 4.17
C ASP A 184 -19.65 26.10 4.11
N ALA A 185 -19.96 25.25 3.13
CA ALA A 185 -21.28 24.62 2.98
C ALA A 185 -21.58 23.55 4.06
N TRP A 186 -20.60 22.70 4.40
CA TRP A 186 -20.73 21.71 5.47
C TRP A 186 -20.92 22.37 6.84
N ALA A 187 -20.12 23.40 7.14
CA ALA A 187 -20.22 24.16 8.38
C ALA A 187 -21.58 24.90 8.51
N ALA A 188 -22.21 25.23 7.37
CA ALA A 188 -23.55 25.79 7.31
C ALA A 188 -24.67 24.72 7.34
N GLY A 189 -24.34 23.43 7.47
CA GLY A 189 -25.30 22.33 7.53
C GLY A 189 -26.02 22.04 6.21
N GLN A 190 -25.43 22.41 5.07
CA GLN A 190 -26.07 22.26 3.75
C GLN A 190 -25.98 20.83 3.18
N PHE A 191 -25.10 20.00 3.72
CA PHE A 191 -24.97 18.58 3.37
C PHE A 191 -24.30 17.80 4.51
N ASP A 192 -24.55 16.50 4.55
CA ASP A 192 -23.94 15.56 5.48
C ASP A 192 -22.66 14.91 4.92
N LEU A 193 -21.75 14.53 5.81
CA LEU A 193 -20.44 14.00 5.40
C LEU A 193 -20.53 12.73 4.53
N ASP A 194 -21.57 11.91 4.67
CA ASP A 194 -21.79 10.72 3.83
C ASP A 194 -22.15 11.06 2.38
N GLN A 195 -22.60 12.28 2.10
CA GLN A 195 -22.83 12.81 0.76
C GLN A 195 -21.54 13.22 0.04
N LEU A 196 -20.37 13.19 0.71
CA LEU A 196 -19.08 13.54 0.10
C LEU A 196 -18.50 12.46 -0.80
N VAL A 197 -19.15 11.31 -0.92
CA VAL A 197 -18.67 10.20 -1.73
C VAL A 197 -19.52 10.09 -2.98
N SER A 198 -18.87 10.08 -4.14
CA SER A 198 -19.48 9.66 -5.40
C SER A 198 -18.65 8.56 -6.04
N VAL A 199 -19.32 7.61 -6.68
CA VAL A 199 -18.67 6.57 -7.47
C VAL A 199 -18.74 6.98 -8.94
N ARG A 200 -17.59 7.07 -9.58
CA ARG A 200 -17.47 7.19 -11.03
C ARG A 200 -17.34 5.79 -11.60
N GLN A 201 -18.33 5.38 -12.38
CA GLN A 201 -18.28 4.15 -13.14
C GLN A 201 -17.39 4.35 -14.37
N ASP A 202 -16.53 3.37 -14.64
CA ASP A 202 -15.67 3.36 -15.82
C ASP A 202 -15.59 1.94 -16.35
N SER A 203 -16.03 1.75 -17.59
CA SER A 203 -16.08 0.42 -18.22
C SER A 203 -14.71 -0.16 -18.54
N THR A 204 -13.64 0.65 -18.42
CA THR A 204 -12.26 0.26 -18.72
C THR A 204 -11.45 0.07 -17.43
N TRP A 205 -11.60 0.97 -16.47
CA TRP A 205 -10.79 0.98 -15.25
C TRP A 205 -11.51 0.49 -13.99
N GLY A 206 -12.80 0.18 -14.12
CA GLY A 206 -13.67 -0.14 -13.00
C GLY A 206 -14.08 1.09 -12.20
N ASP A 207 -14.92 0.84 -11.19
CA ASP A 207 -15.48 1.90 -10.37
C ASP A 207 -14.42 2.60 -9.51
N SER A 208 -14.41 3.93 -9.54
CA SER A 208 -13.50 4.77 -8.75
C SER A 208 -14.27 5.70 -7.82
N VAL A 209 -13.76 5.87 -6.61
CA VAL A 209 -14.37 6.76 -5.60
C VAL A 209 -13.79 8.17 -5.74
N GLN A 210 -14.63 9.19 -5.69
CA GLN A 210 -14.21 10.58 -5.80
C GLN A 210 -15.00 11.48 -4.85
N PRO A 211 -14.41 12.61 -4.39
CA PRO A 211 -15.15 13.60 -3.63
C PRO A 211 -16.29 14.18 -4.47
N THR A 212 -17.51 14.17 -3.93
CA THR A 212 -18.68 14.71 -4.63
C THR A 212 -18.46 16.18 -5.00
N PRO A 213 -18.72 16.60 -6.25
CA PRO A 213 -18.60 17.99 -6.65
C PRO A 213 -19.52 18.90 -5.82
N LEU A 214 -19.03 20.09 -5.46
CA LEU A 214 -19.80 21.04 -4.65
C LEU A 214 -21.15 21.40 -5.30
N ARG A 215 -21.19 21.52 -6.62
CA ARG A 215 -22.44 21.77 -7.37
C ARG A 215 -23.50 20.68 -7.13
N ASP A 216 -23.08 19.43 -6.96
CA ASP A 216 -23.99 18.29 -6.82
C ASP A 216 -24.46 18.16 -5.37
N LEU A 217 -23.59 18.50 -4.40
CA LEU A 217 -23.93 18.64 -2.98
C LEU A 217 -24.99 19.72 -2.77
N LEU A 218 -24.77 20.91 -3.33
CA LEU A 218 -25.69 22.05 -3.17
C LEU A 218 -26.96 21.94 -4.03
N GLY A 219 -26.86 21.24 -5.15
CA GLY A 219 -27.99 20.99 -6.05
C GLY A 219 -28.92 19.86 -5.60
N GLY A 220 -28.67 19.24 -4.44
CA GLY A 220 -29.48 18.12 -3.93
C GLY A 220 -29.41 16.85 -4.77
N SER A 221 -28.46 16.78 -5.73
CA SER A 221 -28.26 15.63 -6.62
C SER A 221 -27.31 14.59 -6.01
N ALA A 222 -26.64 14.94 -4.91
CA ALA A 222 -25.77 14.05 -4.16
C ALA A 222 -26.60 13.09 -3.29
N THR A 223 -26.78 11.87 -3.78
CA THR A 223 -27.37 10.78 -2.98
C THR A 223 -26.34 10.28 -1.96
N PRO A 224 -26.68 10.20 -0.67
CA PRO A 224 -25.83 9.53 0.31
C PRO A 224 -25.52 8.10 -0.16
N ILE A 225 -24.26 7.70 -0.12
CA ILE A 225 -23.92 6.30 -0.39
C ILE A 225 -24.28 5.49 0.85
N THR A 226 -25.02 4.40 0.67
CA THR A 226 -25.21 3.40 1.72
C THR A 226 -23.89 2.68 1.96
N ILE A 227 -23.10 3.19 2.90
CA ILE A 227 -21.86 2.54 3.32
C ILE A 227 -22.25 1.40 4.26
N ARG A 228 -22.08 0.15 3.81
CA ARG A 228 -22.17 -0.99 4.71
C ARG A 228 -21.04 -0.88 5.72
N ARG A 229 -21.43 -0.53 6.95
CA ARG A 229 -20.58 -0.59 8.14
C ARG A 229 -21.29 -1.51 9.11
N SER A 230 -20.55 -2.36 9.81
CA SER A 230 -21.05 -2.92 11.06
C SER A 230 -21.53 -1.76 11.94
N ALA A 231 -22.67 -1.92 12.61
CA ALA A 231 -23.24 -0.88 13.46
C ALA A 231 -22.15 -0.29 14.37
N PRO A 232 -22.16 1.03 14.64
CA PRO A 232 -21.26 1.57 15.64
C PRO A 232 -21.49 0.75 16.91
N ALA A 233 -20.45 0.06 17.39
CA ALA A 233 -20.51 -0.51 18.71
C ALA A 233 -20.90 0.65 19.65
N THR A 234 -21.87 0.41 20.53
CA THR A 234 -22.08 1.16 21.76
C THR A 234 -20.72 1.68 22.24
N PRO A 235 -20.56 2.98 22.61
CA PRO A 235 -19.26 3.52 22.98
C PRO A 235 -18.58 2.51 23.89
N ILE A 236 -17.55 1.87 23.33
CA ILE A 236 -16.99 0.69 23.95
C ILE A 236 -16.42 1.24 25.25
N ALA A 237 -16.99 0.83 26.39
CA ALA A 237 -16.24 0.89 27.65
C ALA A 237 -14.87 0.32 27.29
N PRO A 238 -13.78 1.09 27.46
CA PRO A 238 -12.51 0.89 26.77
C PRO A 238 -12.28 -0.60 26.68
N VAL A 239 -12.16 -1.14 25.45
CA VAL A 239 -11.89 -2.56 25.22
C VAL A 239 -10.87 -2.90 26.28
N VAL A 240 -11.25 -3.67 27.30
CA VAL A 240 -10.25 -4.20 28.22
C VAL A 240 -9.43 -5.02 27.25
N PRO A 241 -8.21 -4.58 26.90
CA PRO A 241 -7.43 -5.30 25.92
C PRO A 241 -7.46 -6.73 26.41
N ILE A 242 -7.70 -7.71 25.53
CA ILE A 242 -7.29 -9.06 25.89
C ILE A 242 -5.82 -8.84 26.21
N GLN A 243 -5.46 -8.87 27.49
CA GLN A 243 -4.08 -8.70 27.92
C GLN A 243 -3.40 -9.98 27.48
N ARG A 244 -3.08 -10.02 26.19
CA ARG A 244 -2.17 -10.98 25.61
C ARG A 244 -0.84 -10.54 26.19
N GLN A 245 -0.47 -11.17 27.28
CA GLN A 245 0.90 -11.05 27.74
C GLN A 245 1.72 -11.94 26.83
N PRO A 246 2.73 -11.38 26.15
CA PRO A 246 3.61 -12.16 25.31
C PRO A 246 4.28 -13.22 26.19
N LYS A 247 4.31 -14.47 25.74
CA LYS A 247 4.94 -15.54 26.50
C LYS A 247 6.46 -15.36 26.41
N GLY A 248 7.10 -14.93 27.49
CA GLY A 248 8.56 -14.76 27.55
C GLY A 248 8.98 -13.30 27.67
N THR A 249 10.16 -12.95 27.16
CA THR A 249 10.65 -11.56 27.18
C THR A 249 10.08 -10.83 25.95
N PRO A 250 9.37 -9.70 26.12
CA PRO A 250 8.81 -8.96 24.99
C PRO A 250 9.88 -8.54 23.99
N VAL A 251 9.59 -8.70 22.70
CA VAL A 251 10.49 -8.25 21.60
C VAL A 251 10.78 -6.76 21.70
N ALA A 252 9.81 -5.98 22.16
CA ALA A 252 9.94 -4.53 22.38
C ALA A 252 11.14 -4.14 23.24
N ASN A 253 11.59 -5.01 24.16
CA ASN A 253 12.75 -4.72 25.03
C ASN A 253 14.07 -4.61 24.25
N ALA A 254 14.17 -5.24 23.09
CA ALA A 254 15.36 -5.18 22.24
C ALA A 254 15.33 -4.00 21.25
N LEU A 255 14.18 -3.34 21.08
CA LEU A 255 14.00 -2.33 20.04
C LEU A 255 14.31 -0.93 20.59
N GLN A 256 15.44 -0.36 20.19
CA GLN A 256 15.83 0.99 20.58
C GLN A 256 15.15 2.01 19.65
N VAL A 257 13.98 2.50 20.08
CA VAL A 257 13.24 3.56 19.39
C VAL A 257 13.92 4.91 19.63
N PRO A 258 14.07 5.78 18.61
CA PRO A 258 14.57 7.13 18.81
C PRO A 258 13.79 7.87 19.91
N GLU A 259 14.51 8.42 20.90
CA GLU A 259 13.91 9.14 22.05
C GLU A 259 13.04 10.33 21.63
N SER A 260 13.37 10.93 20.48
CA SER A 260 12.63 12.02 19.87
C SER A 260 12.61 11.88 18.35
N GLY A 261 11.63 12.50 17.70
CA GLY A 261 11.52 12.51 16.24
C GLY A 261 10.08 12.51 15.76
N LYS A 262 9.89 13.04 14.55
CA LYS A 262 8.58 13.20 13.90
C LYS A 262 7.76 11.91 13.82
N TYR A 263 8.41 10.75 13.78
CA TYR A 263 7.79 9.44 13.53
C TYR A 263 7.75 8.52 14.75
N ARG A 264 8.12 9.02 15.93
CA ARG A 264 8.21 8.22 17.16
C ARG A 264 6.89 7.57 17.53
N ALA A 265 5.77 8.30 17.39
CA ALA A 265 4.44 7.80 17.76
C ALA A 265 4.01 6.62 16.90
N GLN A 266 4.30 6.65 15.59
CA GLN A 266 4.03 5.57 14.66
C GLN A 266 4.86 4.33 15.01
N TYR A 267 6.16 4.51 15.29
CA TYR A 267 7.02 3.40 15.69
C TYR A 267 6.55 2.77 17.00
N GLN A 268 6.20 3.59 18.00
CA GLN A 268 5.69 3.10 19.27
C GLN A 268 4.39 2.31 19.09
N ALA A 269 3.45 2.80 18.27
CA ALA A 269 2.20 2.09 18.00
C ALA A 269 2.42 0.69 17.39
N ALA A 270 3.36 0.55 16.45
CA ALA A 270 3.70 -0.75 15.87
C ALA A 270 4.36 -1.67 16.91
N ILE A 271 5.27 -1.14 17.72
CA ILE A 271 6.00 -1.91 18.75
C ILE A 271 5.07 -2.38 19.86
N ASP A 272 4.16 -1.52 20.32
CA ASP A 272 3.16 -1.87 21.34
C ASP A 272 2.27 -3.02 20.83
N ALA A 273 1.82 -2.96 19.58
CA ALA A 273 1.02 -4.03 18.97
C ALA A 273 1.81 -5.36 18.86
N ILE A 274 3.10 -5.29 18.49
CA ILE A 274 3.98 -6.47 18.44
C ILE A 274 4.17 -7.03 19.85
N ALA A 275 4.34 -6.16 20.85
CA ALA A 275 4.55 -6.55 22.23
C ALA A 275 3.36 -7.28 22.84
N GLU A 276 2.14 -7.12 22.32
CA GLU A 276 0.98 -7.91 22.76
C GLU A 276 1.09 -9.39 22.35
N VAL A 277 1.88 -9.71 21.32
CA VAL A 277 1.91 -11.06 20.74
C VAL A 277 3.27 -11.74 20.93
N HIS A 278 4.36 -11.00 20.71
CA HIS A 278 5.70 -11.55 20.54
C HIS A 278 6.54 -11.46 21.83
N GLY A 279 6.77 -12.62 22.44
CA GLY A 279 7.57 -12.81 23.66
C GLY A 279 8.85 -13.60 23.44
N ASP A 280 9.43 -13.47 22.25
CA ASP A 280 10.35 -14.43 21.63
C ASP A 280 11.76 -14.48 22.26
N GLY A 281 11.91 -14.01 23.50
CA GLY A 281 13.06 -14.29 24.35
C GLY A 281 14.10 -13.16 24.37
N LYS A 282 15.32 -13.48 24.83
CA LYS A 282 16.40 -12.51 25.00
C LYS A 282 17.03 -12.18 23.66
N LEU A 283 16.51 -11.16 23.01
CA LEU A 283 17.05 -10.64 21.76
C LEU A 283 18.17 -9.62 22.02
N PRO A 284 19.19 -9.56 21.15
CA PRO A 284 20.18 -8.47 21.16
C PRO A 284 19.52 -7.12 20.90
N GLU A 285 19.99 -6.06 21.54
CA GLU A 285 19.44 -4.72 21.28
C GLU A 285 19.75 -4.24 19.87
N ILE A 286 18.80 -3.55 19.25
CA ILE A 286 18.92 -3.05 17.87
C ILE A 286 18.32 -1.65 17.71
N PRO A 287 19.04 -0.70 17.09
CA PRO A 287 18.52 0.64 16.83
C PRO A 287 17.55 0.68 15.66
N ILE A 288 16.43 1.38 15.86
CA ILE A 288 15.50 1.76 14.80
C ILE A 288 15.85 3.17 14.32
N LYS A 289 16.05 3.36 13.01
CA LYS A 289 16.44 4.64 12.41
C LYS A 289 15.48 5.07 11.32
N THR A 290 15.22 6.38 11.24
CA THR A 290 14.56 6.97 10.09
C THR A 290 15.61 7.47 9.11
N LYS A 291 15.51 7.11 7.82
CA LYS A 291 16.37 7.68 6.77
C LYS A 291 15.53 8.24 5.63
N SER A 292 16.05 9.23 4.91
CA SER A 292 15.38 9.88 3.78
C SER A 292 15.89 9.42 2.42
N ASP A 293 17.11 8.90 2.37
CA ASP A 293 17.83 8.53 1.15
C ASP A 293 17.99 7.00 1.10
N MET A 294 16.93 6.32 0.68
CA MET A 294 16.89 4.88 0.45
C MET A 294 15.83 4.54 -0.60
N ASP A 295 16.10 3.51 -1.40
CA ASP A 295 15.21 3.05 -2.46
C ASP A 295 14.07 2.18 -1.93
N SER A 296 14.27 1.46 -0.83
CA SER A 296 13.25 0.66 -0.15
C SER A 296 12.42 1.48 0.85
N PHE A 297 11.27 0.95 1.28
CA PHE A 297 10.47 1.55 2.37
C PHE A 297 11.08 1.26 3.75
N GLY A 298 11.74 0.12 3.90
CA GLY A 298 12.48 -0.28 5.09
C GLY A 298 13.57 -1.29 4.77
N TYR A 299 14.42 -1.58 5.75
CA TYR A 299 15.29 -2.76 5.76
C TYR A 299 15.72 -3.12 7.19
N TYR A 300 15.99 -4.40 7.40
CA TYR A 300 16.84 -4.93 8.47
C TYR A 300 18.27 -5.17 7.95
N ALA A 301 19.27 -4.82 8.76
CA ALA A 301 20.68 -5.05 8.44
C ALA A 301 21.42 -5.72 9.59
N HIS A 302 22.40 -6.55 9.23
CA HIS A 302 23.32 -7.21 10.15
C HIS A 302 24.76 -7.16 9.62
N TYR A 303 25.73 -7.34 10.51
CA TYR A 303 27.14 -7.47 10.14
C TYR A 303 27.43 -8.86 9.56
N SER A 304 28.60 -9.02 8.94
CA SER A 304 29.07 -10.29 8.37
C SER A 304 29.19 -11.40 9.41
N ASP A 305 29.43 -11.04 10.69
CA ASP A 305 29.45 -11.95 11.83
C ASP A 305 28.05 -12.31 12.37
N GLY A 306 26.98 -11.81 11.73
CA GLY A 306 25.59 -12.05 12.12
C GLY A 306 25.12 -11.22 13.32
N THR A 307 25.90 -10.27 13.80
CA THR A 307 25.46 -9.29 14.81
C THR A 307 24.43 -8.34 14.18
N PRO A 308 23.27 -8.08 14.80
CA PRO A 308 22.29 -7.14 14.24
C PRO A 308 22.85 -5.72 14.26
N GLN A 309 22.61 -4.98 13.18
CA GLN A 309 23.14 -3.63 13.02
C GLN A 309 22.06 -2.56 13.25
N GLU A 310 20.97 -2.61 12.49
CA GLU A 310 19.90 -1.62 12.54
C GLU A 310 18.64 -2.10 11.81
N ILE A 311 17.50 -1.53 12.20
CA ILE A 311 16.28 -1.48 11.39
C ILE A 311 16.14 -0.04 10.89
N ALA A 312 15.99 0.15 9.58
CA ALA A 312 15.86 1.47 8.99
C ALA A 312 14.53 1.61 8.24
N ILE A 313 13.84 2.73 8.44
CA ILE A 313 12.55 3.04 7.80
C ILE A 313 12.66 4.36 7.02
N ARG A 314 12.05 4.40 5.85
CA ARG A 314 12.03 5.59 5.00
C ARG A 314 11.06 6.63 5.56
N GLY A 315 11.57 7.81 5.89
CA GLY A 315 10.79 8.92 6.48
C GLY A 315 9.75 9.56 5.56
N THR A 316 9.62 9.11 4.31
CA THR A 316 8.60 9.57 3.34
C THR A 316 7.62 8.46 2.95
N GLY A 317 7.68 7.29 3.59
CA GLY A 317 6.78 6.17 3.32
C GLY A 317 5.35 6.43 3.79
N ASP A 318 4.37 5.81 3.12
CA ASP A 318 2.94 5.98 3.41
C ASP A 318 2.42 5.04 4.54
N HIS A 319 3.18 4.01 4.92
CA HIS A 319 2.76 2.94 5.86
C HIS A 319 3.88 2.52 6.83
N MET A 320 4.42 3.49 7.59
CA MET A 320 5.63 3.29 8.40
C MET A 320 5.47 2.22 9.49
N GLU A 321 4.26 2.08 10.06
CA GLU A 321 3.94 1.08 11.08
C GLU A 321 4.04 -0.35 10.52
N LEU A 322 3.46 -0.58 9.34
CA LEU A 322 3.49 -1.89 8.68
C LEU A 322 4.88 -2.23 8.18
N THR A 323 5.60 -1.24 7.62
CA THR A 323 7.00 -1.43 7.23
C THR A 323 7.85 -1.78 8.45
N LEU A 324 7.70 -1.07 9.57
CA LEU A 324 8.45 -1.39 10.79
C LEU A 324 8.13 -2.81 11.30
N ALA A 325 6.86 -3.20 11.31
CA ALA A 325 6.47 -4.55 11.70
C ALA A 325 7.10 -5.63 10.79
N HIS A 326 7.17 -5.37 9.49
CA HIS A 326 7.83 -6.25 8.53
C HIS A 326 9.33 -6.41 8.83
N GLU A 327 10.06 -5.31 9.02
CA GLU A 327 11.49 -5.37 9.32
C GLU A 327 11.80 -6.02 10.67
N ILE A 328 10.94 -5.85 11.67
CA ILE A 328 11.03 -6.57 12.95
C ILE A 328 10.86 -8.08 12.73
N GLY A 329 10.03 -8.49 11.77
CA GLY A 329 9.92 -9.88 11.35
C GLY A 329 11.26 -10.47 10.88
N HIS A 330 12.03 -9.74 10.07
CA HIS A 330 13.38 -10.17 9.67
C HIS A 330 14.34 -10.28 10.84
N PHE A 331 14.28 -9.31 11.76
CA PHE A 331 15.09 -9.35 12.96
C PHE A 331 14.77 -10.59 13.82
N LEU A 332 13.48 -10.93 13.97
CA LEU A 332 13.06 -12.12 14.71
C LEU A 332 13.46 -13.42 14.03
N ASP A 333 13.30 -13.52 12.71
CA ASP A 333 13.72 -14.69 11.95
C ASP A 333 15.23 -14.93 12.05
N HIS A 334 16.02 -13.85 12.09
CA HIS A 334 17.48 -13.92 12.16
C HIS A 334 18.05 -14.12 13.59
N GLN A 335 17.36 -13.62 14.62
CA GLN A 335 17.90 -13.59 15.99
C GLN A 335 17.07 -14.39 17.00
N GLY A 336 15.77 -14.53 16.77
CA GLY A 336 14.82 -15.05 17.75
C GLY A 336 14.40 -16.50 17.52
N ILE A 337 14.52 -17.02 16.30
CA ILE A 337 14.04 -18.37 15.96
C ILE A 337 15.23 -19.34 15.87
N ALA A 338 15.15 -20.45 16.60
CA ALA A 338 16.11 -21.56 16.65
C ALA A 338 17.54 -21.19 17.12
N ALA A 339 18.29 -20.42 16.33
CA ALA A 339 19.64 -19.99 16.64
C ALA A 339 19.85 -18.54 16.18
N PRO A 340 20.52 -17.70 16.99
CA PRO A 340 20.81 -16.33 16.59
C PRO A 340 21.81 -16.30 15.42
N SER A 341 21.84 -15.17 14.72
CA SER A 341 22.74 -14.91 13.59
C SER A 341 22.49 -15.78 12.35
N HIS A 342 21.32 -16.43 12.26
CA HIS A 342 20.91 -17.26 11.14
C HIS A 342 19.41 -17.07 10.87
N PHE A 343 19.03 -16.92 9.60
CA PHE A 343 17.61 -16.86 9.22
C PHE A 343 16.99 -18.24 9.30
N ALA A 344 16.23 -18.49 10.37
CA ALA A 344 15.64 -19.80 10.62
C ALA A 344 14.66 -20.23 9.52
N SER A 345 14.01 -19.26 8.87
CA SER A 345 13.11 -19.50 7.74
C SER A 345 13.80 -20.21 6.58
N VAL A 346 15.12 -20.07 6.40
CA VAL A 346 15.84 -20.64 5.26
C VAL A 346 16.05 -22.14 5.42
N ASP A 347 16.59 -22.60 6.55
CA ASP A 347 17.03 -23.99 6.70
C ASP A 347 16.83 -24.62 8.08
N SER A 348 16.47 -23.85 9.12
CA SER A 348 16.35 -24.38 10.48
C SER A 348 15.29 -25.47 10.62
N ASP A 349 15.64 -26.59 11.27
CA ASP A 349 14.75 -27.73 11.51
C ASP A 349 13.44 -27.33 12.20
N VAL A 350 13.48 -26.33 13.09
CA VAL A 350 12.29 -25.81 13.81
C VAL A 350 11.22 -25.29 12.85
N MET A 351 11.65 -24.78 11.69
CA MET A 351 10.78 -24.21 10.66
C MET A 351 10.54 -25.21 9.50
N GLN A 352 10.97 -26.47 9.63
CA GLN A 352 10.86 -27.45 8.54
C GLN A 352 9.41 -27.76 8.17
N GLU A 353 8.52 -27.98 9.15
CA GLU A 353 7.10 -28.21 8.87
C GLU A 353 6.44 -27.00 8.19
N TRP A 354 6.76 -25.78 8.67
CA TRP A 354 6.30 -24.54 8.05
C TRP A 354 6.82 -24.40 6.62
N ARG A 355 8.13 -24.61 6.37
CA ARG A 355 8.69 -24.58 5.02
C ARG A 355 8.05 -25.62 4.12
N ASN A 356 7.85 -26.85 4.61
CA ASN A 356 7.17 -27.89 3.85
C ASN A 356 5.75 -27.45 3.48
N ALA A 357 4.99 -26.86 4.42
CA ALA A 357 3.67 -26.32 4.13
C ALA A 357 3.71 -25.19 3.08
N VAL A 358 4.67 -24.26 3.19
CA VAL A 358 4.88 -23.18 2.21
C VAL A 358 5.20 -23.76 0.82
N MET A 359 6.17 -24.67 0.73
CA MET A 359 6.59 -25.29 -0.54
C MET A 359 5.49 -26.18 -1.14
N GLN A 360 4.62 -26.76 -0.31
CA GLN A 360 3.48 -27.54 -0.75
C GLN A 360 2.24 -26.70 -1.05
N SER A 361 2.27 -25.39 -0.78
CA SER A 361 1.17 -24.48 -1.10
C SER A 361 0.93 -24.43 -2.61
N GLU A 362 -0.32 -24.23 -3.00
CA GLU A 362 -0.69 -24.06 -4.41
C GLU A 362 0.06 -22.89 -5.04
N ALA A 363 0.26 -21.80 -4.29
CA ALA A 363 0.98 -20.62 -4.75
C ALA A 363 2.42 -20.94 -5.16
N VAL A 364 3.18 -21.69 -4.34
CA VAL A 364 4.58 -22.04 -4.64
C VAL A 364 4.67 -23.09 -5.76
N LYS A 365 3.75 -24.06 -5.80
CA LYS A 365 3.69 -25.05 -6.87
C LYS A 365 3.40 -24.43 -8.24
N ASP A 366 2.44 -23.52 -8.29
CA ASP A 366 2.08 -22.80 -9.51
C ASP A 366 3.24 -21.93 -10.03
N LEU A 367 3.94 -21.27 -9.09
CA LEU A 367 5.20 -20.55 -9.30
C LEU A 367 6.30 -21.41 -9.96
N GLN A 368 6.58 -22.57 -9.36
CA GLN A 368 7.63 -23.46 -9.82
C GLN A 368 7.31 -24.03 -11.20
N ALA A 369 6.05 -24.35 -11.43
CA ALA A 369 5.60 -24.85 -12.72
C ALA A 369 5.65 -23.75 -13.79
N LYS A 370 5.35 -22.49 -13.45
CA LYS A 370 5.56 -21.31 -14.32
C LYS A 370 7.02 -21.08 -14.68
N LEU A 371 7.93 -21.24 -13.73
CA LEU A 371 9.37 -21.14 -13.97
C LEU A 371 9.88 -22.30 -14.85
N ALA A 372 9.32 -23.49 -14.71
CA ALA A 372 9.73 -24.68 -15.46
C ALA A 372 9.26 -24.66 -16.92
N ASP A 373 8.07 -24.10 -17.20
CA ASP A 373 7.54 -23.93 -18.55
C ASP A 373 6.73 -22.63 -18.68
N PRO A 374 7.40 -21.47 -18.87
CA PRO A 374 6.74 -20.16 -18.93
C PRO A 374 5.69 -20.04 -20.04
N VAL A 375 5.85 -20.80 -21.13
CA VAL A 375 4.97 -20.76 -22.32
C VAL A 375 3.66 -21.51 -22.08
N SER A 376 3.67 -22.55 -21.24
CA SER A 376 2.46 -23.30 -20.85
C SER A 376 1.44 -22.50 -20.03
N TYR A 377 1.81 -21.29 -19.59
CA TYR A 377 0.98 -20.39 -18.80
C TYR A 377 0.39 -19.22 -19.57
N GLU A 378 0.44 -19.28 -20.91
CA GLU A 378 -0.45 -18.48 -21.74
C GLU A 378 -1.91 -18.74 -21.33
N ARG A 379 -2.52 -17.79 -20.63
CA ARG A 379 -3.93 -17.86 -20.27
C ARG A 379 -4.71 -16.85 -21.08
N GLU A 380 -5.79 -17.33 -21.69
CA GLU A 380 -6.84 -16.48 -22.22
C GLU A 380 -7.60 -15.89 -21.02
N ILE A 381 -7.35 -14.62 -20.72
CA ILE A 381 -8.03 -13.88 -19.66
C ILE A 381 -9.13 -13.04 -20.31
N GLU A 382 -10.37 -13.19 -19.82
CA GLU A 382 -11.44 -12.28 -20.17
C GLU A 382 -11.51 -11.15 -19.14
N TYR A 383 -11.25 -9.92 -19.59
CA TYR A 383 -11.38 -8.72 -18.76
C TYR A 383 -12.31 -7.74 -19.49
N GLN A 384 -13.45 -7.44 -18.85
CA GLN A 384 -14.47 -6.52 -19.36
C GLN A 384 -14.99 -6.87 -20.77
N GLY A 385 -15.24 -8.16 -21.03
CA GLY A 385 -15.77 -8.65 -22.30
C GLY A 385 -14.76 -8.67 -23.45
N ARG A 386 -13.48 -8.42 -23.16
CA ARG A 386 -12.36 -8.58 -24.11
C ARG A 386 -11.46 -9.70 -23.65
N ARG A 387 -10.97 -10.49 -24.61
CA ARG A 387 -10.08 -11.62 -24.35
C ARG A 387 -8.62 -11.24 -24.63
N PHE A 388 -7.75 -11.57 -23.69
CA PHE A 388 -6.32 -11.29 -23.71
C PHE A 388 -5.55 -12.60 -23.54
N ILE A 389 -4.37 -12.72 -24.16
CA ILE A 389 -3.43 -13.80 -23.82
C ILE A 389 -2.37 -13.17 -22.92
N ALA A 390 -2.34 -13.59 -21.65
CA ALA A 390 -1.29 -13.19 -20.73
C ALA A 390 -0.29 -14.32 -20.57
N SER A 391 1.00 -13.98 -20.65
CA SER A 391 2.11 -14.90 -20.36
C SER A 391 3.24 -14.16 -19.64
N PRO A 392 3.99 -14.86 -18.79
CA PRO A 392 5.22 -14.32 -18.20
C PRO A 392 6.21 -13.85 -19.27
N ASP A 393 6.79 -12.65 -19.13
CA ASP A 393 7.81 -12.15 -20.06
C ASP A 393 9.17 -12.83 -19.76
N PRO A 394 9.79 -13.51 -20.75
CA PRO A 394 11.09 -14.19 -20.57
C PRO A 394 12.24 -13.28 -20.14
N LEU A 395 12.13 -11.95 -20.30
CA LEU A 395 13.16 -10.99 -19.87
C LEU A 395 13.12 -10.69 -18.36
N TYR A 396 12.04 -11.05 -17.67
CA TYR A 396 11.79 -10.70 -16.27
C TYR A 396 11.49 -11.91 -15.37
N LEU A 397 11.62 -13.12 -15.90
CA LEU A 397 11.76 -14.40 -15.19
C LEU A 397 13.25 -14.77 -15.09
#